data_AF-A0A7J4T703-F1
#
_entry.id   AF-A0A7J4T703-F1
#
_cell.length_a   1.000
_cell.length_b   1.000
_cell.length_c   1.000
_cell.angle_alpha   90.00
_cell.angle_beta   90.00
_cell.angle_gamma   90.00
#
_symmetry.space_group_name_H-M   'P 1'
#
loop_
_entity.id
_entity.type
_entity.pdbx_description
1 polymer ?
#
loop_
_entity_poly.entity_id
_entity_poly.type
_entity_poly.pdbx_seq_one_letter_code
_entity_poly.pdbx_strand_id
1 'polypeptide(L)'
;GGEFGPKRTGKTTGVSLSTFKTLVWVSNIGGLLLVAISLELMFVSQSFGWGLACLVGGTLIALFPSNYEIKGMEEDDQAETSSD
;
A
#
# COMPACT_ATOMS: atom_id res chain seq x y z
N GLY A 1 9.51 39.40 -5.93
CA GLY A 1 8.50 38.90 -4.99
C GLY A 1 7.32 38.32 -5.74
N GLY A 2 7.47 37.10 -6.24
CA GLY A 2 6.39 36.31 -6.83
C GLY A 2 6.58 34.89 -6.34
N GLU A 3 5.80 34.52 -5.32
CA GLU A 3 5.73 33.20 -4.71
C GLU A 3 5.15 32.21 -5.74
N PHE A 4 6.01 31.71 -6.63
CA PHE A 4 5.71 30.59 -7.52
C PHE A 4 6.04 29.30 -6.78
N GLY A 5 5.08 28.82 -5.99
CA GLY A 5 5.04 27.46 -5.48
C GLY A 5 3.63 26.93 -5.70
N PRO A 6 3.43 25.73 -6.25
CA PRO A 6 2.11 25.12 -6.26
C PRO A 6 1.61 25.12 -4.81
N LYS A 7 0.46 25.75 -4.57
CA LYS A 7 -0.25 25.66 -3.28
C LYS A 7 -0.44 24.16 -3.03
N ARG A 8 0.38 23.56 -2.16
CA ARG A 8 0.27 22.16 -1.76
C ARG A 8 -1.08 22.02 -1.08
N THR A 9 -2.08 21.58 -1.82
CA THR A 9 -3.37 21.21 -1.25
C THR A 9 -3.08 20.11 -0.24
N GLY A 10 -3.37 20.40 1.03
CA GLY A 10 -2.93 19.63 2.19
C GLY A 10 -3.60 18.27 2.31
N LYS A 11 -3.20 17.33 1.45
CA LYS A 11 -3.68 15.95 1.52
C LYS A 11 -2.66 14.93 1.03
N THR A 12 -1.36 15.21 1.18
CA THR A 12 -0.30 14.23 0.94
C THR A 12 0.01 13.51 2.25
N THR A 13 -0.69 12.42 2.53
CA THR A 13 -0.24 11.39 3.51
C THR A 13 0.95 10.65 2.92
N GLY A 14 2.11 11.33 2.86
CA GLY A 14 3.39 10.70 2.56
C GLY A 14 3.82 9.85 3.75
N VAL A 15 4.23 8.61 3.49
CA VAL A 15 4.72 7.65 4.50
C VAL A 15 6.19 7.35 4.22
N SER A 16 6.97 7.12 5.27
CA SER A 16 8.40 6.77 5.16
C SER A 16 8.60 5.40 4.48
N LEU A 17 9.82 5.14 3.98
CA LEU A 17 10.22 3.84 3.39
C LEU A 17 9.93 2.64 4.33
N SER A 18 10.13 2.83 5.64
CA SER A 18 9.85 1.80 6.65
C SER A 18 8.34 1.52 6.76
N THR A 19 7.51 2.56 6.78
CA THR A 19 6.05 2.40 6.79
C THR A 19 5.52 1.82 5.48
N PHE A 20 6.08 2.22 4.32
CA PHE A 20 5.76 1.62 3.03
C PHE A 20 6.03 0.11 3.03
N LYS A 21 7.20 -0.31 3.53
CA LYS A 21 7.58 -1.72 3.62
C LYS A 21 6.65 -2.53 4.52
N THR A 22 6.26 -1.96 5.67
CA THR A 22 5.26 -2.58 6.56
C THR A 22 3.89 -2.67 5.89
N LEU A 23 3.46 -1.64 5.17
CA LEU A 23 2.18 -1.63 4.44
C LEU A 23 2.13 -2.70 3.34
N VAL A 24 3.20 -2.84 2.56
CA VAL A 24 3.34 -3.90 1.56
C VAL A 24 3.24 -5.28 2.21
N TRP A 25 3.94 -5.49 3.33
CA TRP A 25 3.97 -6.78 4.01
C TRP A 25 2.62 -7.15 4.62
N VAL A 26 1.99 -6.22 5.34
CA VAL A 26 0.67 -6.41 5.96
C VAL A 26 -0.39 -6.64 4.88
N SER A 27 -0.34 -5.89 3.77
CA SER A 27 -1.24 -6.06 2.63
C SER A 27 -1.06 -7.42 1.93
N ASN A 28 0.19 -7.87 1.71
CA ASN A 28 0.45 -9.14 1.04
C ASN A 28 -0.03 -10.33 1.89
N ILE A 29 0.25 -10.32 3.20
CA ILE A 29 -0.24 -11.35 4.12
C ILE A 29 -1.76 -11.30 4.26
N GLY A 30 -2.34 -10.11 4.42
CA GLY A 30 -3.79 -9.93 4.51
C GLY A 30 -4.52 -10.37 3.24
N GLY A 31 -3.97 -10.06 2.06
CA GLY A 31 -4.48 -10.49 0.77
C GLY A 31 -4.41 -12.01 0.60
N LEU A 32 -3.27 -12.63 0.93
CA LEU A 32 -3.11 -14.09 0.89
C LEU A 32 -4.08 -14.80 1.85
N LEU A 33 -4.28 -14.25 3.04
CA LEU A 33 -5.24 -14.79 4.01
C LEU A 33 -6.68 -14.74 3.47
N LEU A 34 -7.08 -13.62 2.86
CA LEU A 34 -8.40 -13.49 2.25
C LEU A 34 -8.59 -14.42 1.04
N VAL A 35 -7.54 -14.69 0.27
CA VAL A 35 -7.57 -15.69 -0.80
C VAL A 35 -7.76 -17.09 -0.21
N ALA A 36 -7.04 -17.44 0.85
CA ALA A 36 -7.21 -18.73 1.53
C ALA A 36 -8.65 -18.92 2.04
N ILE A 37 -9.21 -17.89 2.70
CA ILE A 37 -10.60 -17.89 3.18
C ILE A 37 -11.58 -17.96 2.01
N SER A 38 -11.32 -17.24 0.91
CA SER A 38 -12.14 -17.31 -0.29
C SER A 38 -12.18 -18.73 -0.85
N LEU A 39 -11.04 -19.40 -0.96
CA LEU A 39 -10.97 -20.78 -1.45
C LEU A 39 -11.71 -21.75 -0.51
N GLU A 40 -11.56 -21.58 0.81
CA GLU A 40 -12.30 -22.36 1.78
C GLU A 40 -13.83 -22.18 1.63
N LEU A 41 -14.30 -20.94 1.53
CA LEU A 41 -15.72 -20.65 1.38
C LEU A 41 -16.29 -21.15 0.04
N MET A 42 -15.53 -21.05 -1.05
CA MET A 42 -15.98 -21.50 -2.38
C MET A 42 -16.02 -23.02 -2.49
N PHE A 43 -14.97 -23.72 -2.02
CA PHE A 43 -14.84 -25.16 -2.25
C PHE A 43 -15.38 -25.99 -1.09
N VAL A 44 -15.16 -25.59 0.16
CA VAL A 44 -15.56 -26.35 1.34
C VAL A 44 -16.98 -25.98 1.75
N SER A 45 -17.25 -24.69 1.98
CA SER A 45 -18.56 -24.24 2.47
C SER A 45 -19.62 -24.07 1.38
N GLN A 46 -19.26 -24.24 0.09
CA GLN A 46 -20.14 -24.02 -1.08
C GLN A 46 -20.82 -22.63 -1.08
N SER A 47 -20.22 -21.67 -0.38
CA SER A 47 -20.72 -20.31 -0.20
C SER A 47 -20.06 -19.40 -1.22
N PHE A 48 -20.45 -19.60 -2.48
CA PHE A 48 -19.78 -18.97 -3.62
C PHE A 48 -19.82 -17.44 -3.57
N GLY A 49 -20.94 -16.84 -3.12
CA GLY A 49 -21.09 -15.39 -3.04
C GLY A 49 -20.13 -14.75 -2.03
N TRP A 50 -20.02 -15.33 -0.84
CA TRP A 50 -19.09 -14.85 0.19
C TRP A 50 -17.63 -15.10 -0.18
N GLY A 51 -17.35 -16.25 -0.80
CA GLY A 51 -16.03 -16.54 -1.36
C GLY A 51 -15.61 -15.50 -2.40
N LEU A 52 -16.46 -15.22 -3.39
CA LEU A 52 -16.21 -14.20 -4.40
C LEU A 52 -16.00 -12.80 -3.79
N ALA A 53 -16.79 -12.44 -2.77
CA ALA A 53 -16.63 -11.18 -2.06
C ALA A 53 -15.27 -11.08 -1.34
N CYS A 54 -14.83 -12.17 -0.69
CA CYS A 54 -13.50 -12.26 -0.08
C CYS A 54 -12.38 -12.15 -1.13
N LEU A 55 -12.54 -12.75 -2.31
CA LEU A 55 -11.56 -12.67 -3.41
C LEU A 55 -11.39 -11.23 -3.92
N VAL A 56 -12.51 -10.53 -4.14
CA VAL A 56 -12.52 -9.12 -4.54
C VAL A 56 -11.92 -8.25 -3.45
N GLY A 57 -12.29 -8.47 -2.18
CA GLY A 57 -11.72 -7.77 -1.04
C GLY A 57 -10.21 -7.98 -0.90
N GLY A 58 -9.73 -9.21 -1.10
CA GLY A 58 -8.31 -9.55 -1.10
C GLY A 58 -7.53 -8.81 -2.18
N THR A 59 -8.12 -8.65 -3.37
CA THR A 59 -7.51 -7.90 -4.47
C THR A 59 -7.42 -6.40 -4.14
N LEU A 60 -8.47 -5.81 -3.56
CA LEU A 60 -8.45 -4.40 -3.12
C LEU A 60 -7.37 -4.16 -2.06
N ILE A 61 -7.23 -5.06 -1.09
CA ILE A 61 -6.20 -4.99 -0.05
C ILE A 61 -4.80 -5.15 -0.66
N ALA A 62 -4.62 -6.06 -1.62
CA ALA A 62 -3.35 -6.27 -2.33
C ALA A 62 -2.95 -5.08 -3.21
N LEU A 63 -3.92 -4.28 -3.68
CA LEU A 63 -3.67 -3.03 -4.42
C LEU A 63 -3.34 -1.84 -3.52
N PHE A 64 -3.71 -1.90 -2.24
CA PHE A 64 -3.48 -0.83 -1.25
C PHE A 64 -2.02 -0.29 -1.21
N PRO A 65 -0.96 -1.11 -1.34
CA PRO A 65 0.42 -0.62 -1.34
C PRO A 65 0.76 0.25 -2.56
N SER A 66 0.12 0.00 -3.70
CA SER A 66 0.38 0.74 -4.95
C SER A 66 -0.14 2.19 -4.89
N ASN A 67 -0.98 2.52 -3.92
CA ASN A 67 -1.66 3.82 -3.83
C ASN A 67 -0.96 4.82 -2.87
N TYR A 68 0.16 4.43 -2.25
CA TYR A 68 0.99 5.34 -1.45
C TYR A 68 2.23 5.75 -2.26
N GLU A 69 2.30 7.04 -2.59
CA GLU A 69 3.48 7.64 -3.23
C GLU A 69 4.61 7.76 -2.19
N ILE A 70 5.77 7.17 -2.46
CA ILE A 70 6.97 7.28 -1.62
C ILE A 70 7.55 8.70 -1.82
N LYS A 71 7.06 9.69 -1.07
CA LYS A 71 7.72 11.01 -0.98
C LYS A 71 8.80 10.93 0.10
N GLY A 72 10.03 10.65 -0.30
CA GLY A 72 11.18 10.57 0.61
C GLY A 72 12.54 10.24 -0.02
N MET A 73 12.61 9.96 -1.32
CA MET A 73 13.87 9.72 -2.04
C MET A 73 14.68 11.01 -2.34
N GLU A 74 14.39 12.15 -1.69
CA GLU A 74 15.17 13.39 -1.90
C GLU A 74 16.09 13.74 -0.72
N GLU A 75 15.94 13.11 0.45
CA GLU A 75 16.74 13.45 1.64
C GLU A 75 17.93 12.50 1.86
N ASP A 76 17.84 11.23 1.44
CA ASP A 76 18.92 10.26 1.66
C ASP A 76 20.06 10.36 0.62
N ASP A 77 19.82 10.95 -0.57
CA ASP A 77 20.88 11.14 -1.59
C ASP A 77 21.77 12.37 -1.32
N GLN A 78 21.42 13.26 -0.38
CA GLN A 78 22.22 14.45 -0.05
C GLN A 78 23.20 14.25 1.12
N ALA A 79 23.06 13.18 1.91
CA ALA A 79 23.95 12.92 3.05
C ALA A 79 25.28 12.23 2.65
N GLU A 80 25.35 11.61 1.46
CA GLU A 80 26.53 10.86 1.00
C GLU A 80 27.55 11.72 0.24
N THR A 81 27.28 13.03 0.01
CA THR A 81 28.17 13.92 -0.79
C THR A 81 28.92 14.97 0.06
N SER A 82 28.83 14.95 1.39
CA SER A 82 29.45 15.99 2.24
C SER A 82 30.49 15.49 3.25
N SER A 83 31.10 14.34 3.02
CA SER A 83 32.25 13.87 3.82
C SER A 83 33.47 13.66 2.93
N ASP A 84 34.02 14.78 2.45
CA ASP A 84 35.44 14.94 2.10
C ASP A 84 36.13 15.66 3.27
#